data_AF-A0A0D2IWF1-F1
#
_entry.id   AF-A0A0D2IWF1-F1
#
_cell.length_a   1.000
_cell.length_b   1.000
_cell.length_c   1.000
_cell.angle_alpha   90.00
_cell.angle_beta   90.00
_cell.angle_gamma   90.00
#
_symmetry.space_group_name_H-M   'P 1'
#
loop_
_entity.id
_entity.type
_entity.pdbx_description
1 polymer ?
#
loop_
_entity_poly.entity_id
_entity_poly.type
_entity_poly.pdbx_seq_one_letter_code
_entity_poly.pdbx_strand_id
1 'polypeptide(L)'
;MAPTTRKKSFGSTQPPPAIFPDISSPLPAGFRPKSKDDDPFEQTFNPFNDDPSDHDSDHSEFGKVRAGKRKKSLKSKEDAKKRKFQIMRRHDPAPELPDLSDEEVIPDSEHDEKHHGVLSVNRQSAPASGKDAQLPPVISIQVNSTTDRKIVVNLSLADLLMPTTVSVPESSIQTSDMGDDPGLEMEGNTLVGGTQKPTYAGFLDLPEELRRPIYRNVFCGPPVDFDVRTDFGRSSALLRICKIVHEEGRKILYGENSFHFARSEEMRGKYWEQHWKEVGYKDIRRFLQTIGPANISNMKFVSFSLSDGTEKHNPGVDLEDRRFVNDPTLHHIFRLIGANANLHKLAVQFAGRSQVLGSDFHFMRAFAEMKCNKLVIFSTFRGRYNRMSYDVKDKLKSAMVMKFENEEQLDSKKKAMDKVKGMDKVKMVYEDVTYVSIIRD
;
A
#
# COMPACT_ATOMS: atom_id res chain seq x y z
N MET A 1 30.65 -65.32 0.61
CA MET A 1 29.96 -64.43 1.56
C MET A 1 29.26 -63.35 0.76
N ALA A 2 27.93 -63.32 0.80
CA ALA A 2 27.10 -62.38 0.02
C ALA A 2 26.68 -61.18 0.89
N PRO A 3 26.58 -59.96 0.34
CA PRO A 3 26.24 -58.77 1.09
C PRO A 3 24.72 -58.67 1.30
N THR A 4 24.31 -58.39 2.54
CA THR A 4 22.92 -58.16 2.93
C THR A 4 22.54 -56.70 2.71
N THR A 5 21.49 -56.46 1.92
CA THR A 5 20.92 -55.13 1.67
C THR A 5 19.89 -54.79 2.76
N ARG A 6 20.14 -53.71 3.50
CA ARG A 6 19.26 -53.20 4.56
C ARG A 6 18.25 -52.21 3.96
N LYS A 7 16.98 -52.62 3.86
CA LYS A 7 15.84 -51.75 3.51
C LYS A 7 15.66 -50.66 4.58
N LYS A 8 15.72 -49.38 4.19
CA LYS A 8 15.24 -48.24 4.99
C LYS A 8 13.79 -47.97 4.59
N SER A 9 12.86 -48.08 5.53
CA SER A 9 11.48 -47.63 5.39
C SER A 9 11.40 -46.14 5.72
N PHE A 10 10.97 -45.33 4.75
CA PHE A 10 10.59 -43.94 4.98
C PHE A 10 9.19 -43.91 5.62
N GLY A 11 9.13 -43.48 6.88
CA GLY A 11 7.87 -43.17 7.55
C GLY A 11 7.37 -41.81 7.05
N SER A 12 6.25 -41.83 6.32
CA SER A 12 5.47 -40.64 5.97
C SER A 12 4.70 -40.18 7.20
N THR A 13 5.26 -39.23 7.95
CA THR A 13 4.53 -38.52 9.02
C THR A 13 3.74 -37.39 8.36
N GLN A 14 2.46 -37.63 8.03
CA GLN A 14 1.54 -36.55 7.68
C GLN A 14 1.25 -35.69 8.93
N PRO A 15 1.34 -34.36 8.85
CA PRO A 15 0.85 -33.50 9.92
C PRO A 15 -0.69 -33.58 9.99
N PRO A 16 -1.29 -33.44 11.19
CA PRO A 16 -2.73 -33.48 11.36
C PRO A 16 -3.41 -32.32 10.62
N PRO A 17 -4.63 -32.52 10.08
CA PRO A 17 -5.35 -31.49 9.35
C PRO A 17 -5.69 -30.31 10.26
N ALA A 18 -5.34 -29.11 9.82
CA ALA A 18 -5.74 -27.87 10.45
C ALA A 18 -7.27 -27.73 10.37
N ILE A 19 -7.93 -27.72 11.54
CA ILE A 19 -9.35 -27.42 11.68
C ILE A 19 -9.50 -25.91 11.46
N PHE A 20 -9.92 -25.50 10.27
CA PHE A 20 -10.37 -24.14 10.01
C PHE A 20 -11.83 -23.99 10.49
N PRO A 21 -12.19 -22.91 11.20
CA PRO A 21 -13.58 -22.62 11.50
C PRO A 21 -14.33 -22.31 10.19
N ASP A 22 -15.42 -23.02 9.99
CA ASP A 22 -16.35 -22.89 8.88
C ASP A 22 -17.03 -21.51 8.92
N ILE A 23 -16.52 -20.55 8.12
CA ILE A 23 -17.15 -19.25 7.91
C ILE A 23 -18.14 -19.39 6.74
N SER A 24 -19.23 -20.10 6.99
CA SER A 24 -20.42 -20.09 6.14
C SER A 24 -21.38 -19.01 6.62
N SER A 25 -20.99 -17.74 6.44
CA SER A 25 -21.93 -16.62 6.59
C SER A 25 -22.80 -16.53 5.33
N PRO A 26 -24.13 -16.55 5.43
CA PRO A 26 -25.00 -16.35 4.27
C PRO A 26 -24.78 -14.94 3.70
N LEU A 27 -24.38 -14.88 2.43
CA LEU A 27 -24.28 -13.63 1.68
C LEU A 27 -25.63 -12.90 1.67
N PRO A 28 -25.67 -11.56 1.76
CA PRO A 28 -26.90 -10.79 1.74
C PRO A 28 -27.68 -11.05 0.44
N ALA A 29 -28.93 -11.48 0.59
CA ALA A 29 -29.86 -11.74 -0.50
C ALA A 29 -30.14 -10.43 -1.27
N GLY A 30 -29.50 -10.26 -2.42
CA GLY A 30 -29.69 -9.07 -3.26
C GLY A 30 -28.74 -8.93 -4.44
N PHE A 31 -27.61 -9.62 -4.47
CA PHE A 31 -26.69 -9.58 -5.60
C PHE A 31 -27.16 -10.50 -6.74
N ARG A 32 -27.96 -9.95 -7.68
CA ARG A 32 -28.13 -10.60 -8.99
C ARG A 32 -26.80 -10.46 -9.75
N PRO A 33 -26.19 -11.55 -10.24
CA PRO A 33 -25.02 -11.43 -11.10
C PRO A 33 -25.42 -10.65 -12.35
N LYS A 34 -24.81 -9.46 -12.54
CA LYS A 34 -24.98 -8.67 -13.76
C LYS A 34 -24.60 -9.53 -14.96
N SER A 35 -25.32 -9.39 -16.07
CA SER A 35 -25.01 -10.12 -17.28
C SER A 35 -23.57 -9.77 -17.72
N LYS A 36 -22.81 -10.73 -18.25
CA LYS A 36 -21.43 -10.50 -18.72
C LYS A 36 -21.30 -9.41 -19.80
N ASP A 37 -22.41 -8.92 -20.33
CA ASP A 37 -22.44 -7.89 -21.37
C ASP A 37 -22.50 -6.45 -20.81
N ASP A 38 -22.69 -6.29 -19.49
CA ASP A 38 -22.81 -4.99 -18.82
C ASP A 38 -21.50 -4.52 -18.13
N ASP A 39 -20.36 -5.15 -18.42
CA ASP A 39 -19.07 -4.67 -17.90
C ASP A 39 -18.65 -3.39 -18.64
N PRO A 40 -18.64 -2.22 -17.97
CA PRO A 40 -18.28 -0.95 -18.62
C PRO A 40 -16.83 -0.97 -19.15
N PHE A 41 -15.96 -1.80 -18.58
CA PHE A 41 -14.60 -1.95 -19.08
C PHE A 41 -14.56 -2.55 -20.47
N GLU A 42 -15.26 -3.68 -20.66
CA GLU A 42 -15.34 -4.37 -21.95
C GLU A 42 -15.97 -3.47 -23.02
N GLN A 43 -16.91 -2.59 -22.66
CA GLN A 43 -17.49 -1.63 -23.61
C GLN A 43 -16.49 -0.55 -24.06
N THR A 44 -15.63 -0.10 -23.13
CA THR A 44 -14.69 1.01 -23.36
C THR A 44 -13.42 0.56 -24.09
N PHE A 45 -12.95 -0.65 -23.80
CA PHE A 45 -11.68 -1.18 -24.33
C PHE A 45 -11.88 -2.21 -25.45
N ASN A 46 -13.09 -2.37 -25.97
CA ASN A 46 -13.32 -3.22 -27.14
C ASN A 46 -12.66 -2.59 -28.38
N PRO A 47 -11.62 -3.21 -28.98
CA PRO A 47 -10.94 -2.67 -30.15
C PRO A 47 -11.84 -2.60 -31.40
N PHE A 48 -13.04 -3.17 -31.34
CA PHE A 48 -14.02 -3.13 -32.43
C PHE A 48 -15.10 -2.05 -32.25
N ASN A 49 -15.10 -1.33 -31.12
CA ASN A 49 -15.97 -0.18 -30.89
C ASN A 49 -15.35 1.13 -31.39
N ASP A 50 -14.15 1.10 -31.95
CA ASP A 50 -13.64 2.18 -32.77
C ASP A 50 -14.47 2.17 -34.06
N ASP A 51 -15.68 2.73 -33.95
CA ASP A 51 -16.64 2.92 -35.03
C ASP A 51 -15.87 3.67 -36.12
N PRO A 52 -15.62 3.07 -37.30
CA PRO A 52 -15.06 3.82 -38.41
C PRO A 52 -16.10 4.89 -38.69
N SER A 53 -15.82 6.12 -38.25
CA SER A 53 -16.66 7.25 -38.55
C SER A 53 -16.66 7.34 -40.08
N ASP A 54 -17.73 6.81 -40.68
CA ASP A 54 -18.17 7.03 -42.05
C ASP A 54 -18.43 8.54 -42.18
N HIS A 55 -17.36 9.32 -42.20
CA HIS A 55 -17.36 10.73 -42.55
C HIS A 55 -17.09 10.87 -44.05
N ASP A 56 -17.63 9.94 -44.85
CA ASP A 56 -17.89 10.16 -46.27
C ASP A 56 -19.20 10.97 -46.37
N SER A 57 -19.09 12.26 -46.07
CA SER A 57 -20.12 13.23 -46.38
C SER A 57 -19.51 14.34 -47.22
N ASP A 58 -19.20 14.04 -48.48
CA ASP A 58 -19.58 14.98 -49.52
C ASP A 58 -19.72 14.35 -50.92
N HIS A 59 -20.84 14.72 -51.54
CA HIS A 59 -21.20 14.62 -52.96
C HIS A 59 -22.26 13.59 -53.40
N SER A 60 -23.45 14.17 -53.60
CA SER A 60 -24.38 14.05 -54.73
C SER A 60 -25.82 13.74 -54.34
N GLU A 61 -26.52 14.85 -54.08
CA GLU A 61 -27.83 15.18 -54.61
C GLU A 61 -28.23 14.31 -55.84
N PHE A 62 -29.22 13.42 -55.67
CA PHE A 62 -30.40 13.25 -56.54
C PHE A 62 -31.17 11.96 -56.19
N GLY A 63 -32.45 12.11 -55.85
CA GLY A 63 -33.47 11.18 -56.35
C GLY A 63 -33.99 10.06 -55.42
N LYS A 64 -35.21 10.32 -54.90
CA LYS A 64 -36.34 9.38 -54.75
C LYS A 64 -36.20 8.15 -53.83
N VAL A 65 -36.73 8.36 -52.61
CA VAL A 65 -37.72 7.54 -51.89
C VAL A 65 -37.85 6.06 -52.32
N ARG A 66 -37.29 5.14 -51.52
CA ARG A 66 -37.93 3.84 -51.20
C ARG A 66 -37.67 3.44 -49.75
N ALA A 67 -38.76 3.40 -48.97
CA ALA A 67 -38.81 2.90 -47.61
C ALA A 67 -38.58 1.38 -47.57
N GLY A 68 -37.32 0.95 -47.58
CA GLY A 68 -36.93 -0.43 -47.32
C GLY A 68 -36.62 -0.62 -45.84
N LYS A 69 -37.56 -1.19 -45.06
CA LYS A 69 -37.29 -1.71 -43.72
C LYS A 69 -36.19 -2.78 -43.80
N ARG A 70 -34.94 -2.36 -43.60
CA ARG A 70 -33.77 -3.25 -43.46
C ARG A 70 -33.97 -4.12 -42.22
N LYS A 71 -34.41 -5.37 -42.44
CA LYS A 71 -34.17 -6.49 -41.53
C LYS A 71 -32.65 -6.68 -41.39
N LYS A 72 -31.97 -5.84 -40.58
CA LYS A 72 -30.58 -6.08 -40.18
C LYS A 72 -30.59 -7.39 -39.38
N SER A 73 -30.09 -8.41 -40.06
CA SER A 73 -30.26 -9.84 -39.79
C SER A 73 -29.66 -10.26 -38.46
N LEU A 74 -30.33 -11.18 -37.77
CA LEU A 74 -29.82 -11.96 -36.63
C LEU A 74 -28.40 -12.51 -36.85
N LYS A 75 -27.99 -12.74 -38.11
CA LYS A 75 -26.65 -13.16 -38.53
C LYS A 75 -25.53 -12.20 -38.07
N SER A 76 -25.79 -10.89 -38.09
CA SER A 76 -24.83 -9.87 -37.59
C SER A 76 -24.58 -9.98 -36.09
N LYS A 77 -25.59 -10.40 -35.30
CA LYS A 77 -25.42 -10.61 -33.85
C LYS A 77 -24.61 -11.88 -33.56
N GLU A 78 -24.75 -12.92 -34.37
CA GLU A 78 -23.99 -14.16 -34.22
C GLU A 78 -22.52 -13.98 -34.61
N ASP A 79 -22.26 -13.24 -35.70
CA ASP A 79 -20.89 -12.90 -36.11
C ASP A 79 -20.19 -11.99 -35.09
N ALA A 80 -20.91 -11.04 -34.49
CA ALA A 80 -20.40 -10.24 -33.37
C ALA A 80 -20.06 -11.11 -32.14
N LYS A 81 -20.89 -12.09 -31.80
CA LYS A 81 -20.63 -13.04 -30.71
C LYS A 81 -19.41 -13.93 -30.99
N LYS A 82 -19.27 -14.45 -32.21
CA LYS A 82 -18.10 -15.27 -32.62
C LYS A 82 -16.81 -14.46 -32.58
N ARG A 83 -16.84 -13.19 -33.00
CA ARG A 83 -15.69 -12.27 -32.91
C ARG A 83 -15.33 -11.95 -31.45
N LYS A 84 -16.31 -11.67 -30.58
CA LYS A 84 -16.09 -11.48 -29.13
C LYS A 84 -15.43 -12.72 -28.49
N PHE A 85 -15.89 -13.92 -28.85
CA PHE A 85 -15.28 -15.18 -28.41
C PHE A 85 -13.85 -15.40 -28.93
N GLN A 86 -13.54 -14.95 -30.15
CA GLN A 86 -12.17 -15.02 -30.69
C GLN A 86 -11.22 -14.06 -29.97
N ILE A 87 -11.67 -12.87 -29.60
CA ILE A 87 -10.83 -11.90 -28.86
C ILE A 87 -10.51 -12.44 -27.46
N MET A 88 -11.52 -12.96 -26.74
CA MET A 88 -11.29 -13.59 -25.44
C MET A 88 -10.36 -14.81 -25.50
N ARG A 89 -10.25 -15.48 -26.66
CA ARG A 89 -9.30 -16.58 -26.89
C ARG A 89 -7.90 -16.12 -27.30
N ARG A 90 -7.73 -14.86 -27.70
CA ARG A 90 -6.41 -14.28 -28.08
C ARG A 90 -5.65 -13.68 -26.91
N HIS A 91 -6.30 -13.55 -25.76
CA HIS A 91 -5.66 -13.11 -24.55
C HIS A 91 -5.22 -14.34 -23.78
N ASP A 92 -3.91 -14.47 -23.60
CA ASP A 92 -3.32 -15.49 -22.75
C ASP A 92 -3.93 -15.43 -21.34
N PRO A 93 -3.96 -16.55 -20.59
CA PRO A 93 -4.43 -16.50 -19.21
C PRO A 93 -3.66 -15.44 -18.43
N ALA A 94 -4.35 -14.76 -17.50
CA ALA A 94 -3.69 -13.79 -16.63
C ALA A 94 -2.48 -14.43 -15.95
N PRO A 95 -1.34 -13.73 -15.83
CA PRO A 95 -0.12 -14.30 -15.27
C PRO A 95 -0.39 -14.82 -13.86
N GLU A 96 0.17 -16.00 -13.55
CA GLU A 96 0.01 -16.61 -12.24
C GLU A 96 0.60 -15.72 -11.16
N LEU A 97 -0.05 -15.70 -10.00
CA LEU A 97 0.34 -14.83 -8.90
C LEU A 97 1.54 -15.46 -8.18
N PRO A 98 2.72 -14.80 -8.14
CA PRO A 98 3.87 -15.32 -7.42
C PRO A 98 3.54 -15.46 -5.94
N ASP A 99 4.16 -16.42 -5.27
CA ASP A 99 4.05 -16.51 -3.83
C ASP A 99 4.70 -15.26 -3.17
N LEU A 100 4.16 -14.86 -2.02
CA LEU A 100 4.74 -13.81 -1.19
C LEU A 100 5.87 -14.32 -0.30
N SER A 101 6.09 -15.63 -0.25
CA SER A 101 7.28 -16.16 0.38
C SER A 101 8.50 -15.61 -0.35
N ASP A 102 9.50 -15.17 0.41
CA ASP A 102 10.84 -14.92 -0.09
C ASP A 102 11.55 -16.26 -0.46
N GLU A 103 10.79 -17.36 -0.56
CA GLU A 103 11.20 -18.73 -0.85
C GLU A 103 10.67 -19.18 -2.21
N GLU A 104 11.04 -18.46 -3.27
CA GLU A 104 10.93 -19.05 -4.60
C GLU A 104 12.01 -20.13 -4.72
N VAL A 105 11.60 -21.40 -4.65
CA VAL A 105 12.44 -22.54 -5.03
C VAL A 105 12.79 -22.35 -6.50
N ILE A 106 14.05 -21.96 -6.77
CA ILE A 106 14.58 -21.99 -8.12
C ILE A 106 14.60 -23.48 -8.49
N PRO A 107 13.83 -23.93 -9.50
CA PRO A 107 13.98 -25.30 -9.97
C PRO A 107 15.43 -25.45 -10.44
N ASP A 108 16.13 -26.48 -9.94
CA ASP A 108 17.51 -26.85 -10.29
C ASP A 108 17.69 -27.23 -11.78
N SER A 109 16.81 -26.76 -12.67
CA SER A 109 16.85 -27.04 -14.09
C SER A 109 17.82 -26.09 -14.80
N GLU A 110 18.94 -26.67 -15.21
CA GLU A 110 19.80 -26.25 -16.33
C GLU A 110 20.78 -25.09 -16.09
N HIS A 111 21.45 -25.07 -14.93
CA HIS A 111 22.73 -24.37 -14.88
C HIS A 111 23.83 -25.23 -15.51
N ASP A 112 24.09 -24.96 -16.79
CA ASP A 112 25.29 -25.36 -17.52
C ASP A 112 26.55 -25.10 -16.67
N GLU A 113 27.28 -26.18 -16.39
CA GLU A 113 28.52 -26.24 -15.62
C GLU A 113 29.66 -25.50 -16.34
N LYS A 114 29.64 -24.16 -16.43
CA LYS A 114 30.73 -23.42 -17.08
C LYS A 114 31.11 -22.08 -16.44
N HIS A 115 31.11 -21.94 -15.12
CA HIS A 115 31.86 -20.83 -14.51
C HIS A 115 32.58 -21.23 -13.21
N HIS A 116 33.83 -21.65 -13.36
CA HIS A 116 34.85 -21.56 -12.31
C HIS A 116 35.21 -20.07 -12.10
N GLY A 117 34.49 -19.41 -11.18
CA GLY A 117 34.69 -18.01 -10.82
C GLY A 117 35.26 -17.85 -9.42
N VAL A 118 36.57 -17.64 -9.35
CA VAL A 118 37.43 -17.49 -8.17
C VAL A 118 37.07 -16.25 -7.35
N LEU A 119 36.23 -16.35 -6.31
CA LEU A 119 36.12 -15.31 -5.26
C LEU A 119 35.81 -15.91 -3.88
N SER A 120 36.76 -16.67 -3.33
CA SER A 120 36.85 -16.95 -1.90
C SER A 120 37.51 -15.76 -1.20
N VAL A 121 36.70 -14.79 -0.78
CA VAL A 121 37.15 -13.69 0.08
C VAL A 121 37.46 -14.26 1.47
N ASN A 122 38.76 -14.45 1.71
CA ASN A 122 39.33 -14.90 2.96
C ASN A 122 39.15 -13.79 4.02
N ARG A 123 38.07 -13.85 4.80
CA ARG A 123 37.83 -12.90 5.90
C ARG A 123 38.64 -13.36 7.12
N GLN A 124 39.83 -12.78 7.26
CA GLN A 124 40.69 -12.94 8.43
C GLN A 124 39.89 -12.61 9.70
N SER A 125 39.75 -13.60 10.57
CA SER A 125 39.31 -13.45 11.95
C SER A 125 40.36 -12.65 12.73
N ALA A 126 39.99 -11.46 13.20
CA ALA A 126 40.80 -10.71 14.15
C ALA A 126 40.82 -11.43 15.52
N PRO A 127 41.95 -11.41 16.25
CA PRO A 127 42.09 -12.09 17.52
C PRO A 127 41.34 -11.38 18.65
N ALA A 128 40.66 -12.18 19.47
CA ALA A 128 40.06 -11.77 20.73
C ALA A 128 41.17 -11.35 21.72
N SER A 129 41.29 -10.05 21.95
CA SER A 129 42.10 -9.46 23.02
C SER A 129 41.17 -9.13 24.18
N GLY A 130 41.15 -10.01 25.19
CA GLY A 130 40.57 -9.70 26.50
C GLY A 130 41.40 -8.61 27.20
N LYS A 131 40.71 -7.63 27.76
CA LYS A 131 41.15 -6.75 28.85
C LYS A 131 39.89 -6.16 29.49
N ASP A 132 39.75 -6.38 30.80
CA ASP A 132 38.71 -5.81 31.65
C ASP A 132 38.67 -4.28 31.49
N ALA A 133 37.62 -3.79 30.83
CA ALA A 133 37.34 -2.37 30.72
C ALA A 133 36.15 -2.06 31.63
N GLN A 134 36.43 -1.49 32.81
CA GLN A 134 35.42 -0.83 33.62
C GLN A 134 34.81 0.31 32.80
N LEU A 135 33.55 0.16 32.42
CA LEU A 135 32.77 1.17 31.72
C LEU A 135 32.41 2.30 32.69
N PRO A 136 32.63 3.59 32.36
CA PRO A 136 31.99 4.68 33.08
C PRO A 136 30.47 4.68 32.76
N PRO A 137 29.57 4.64 33.76
CA PRO A 137 28.20 4.18 33.53
C PRO A 137 27.17 5.32 33.34
N VAL A 138 27.54 6.48 32.79
CA VAL A 138 26.57 7.56 32.56
C VAL A 138 26.91 8.35 31.30
N ILE A 139 26.02 8.32 30.31
CA ILE A 139 26.06 9.20 29.14
C ILE A 139 25.21 10.43 29.47
N SER A 140 25.82 11.62 29.48
CA SER A 140 25.09 12.88 29.63
C SER A 140 24.94 13.56 28.26
N ILE A 141 23.69 13.77 27.85
CA ILE A 141 23.36 14.48 26.60
C ILE A 141 22.82 15.85 26.99
N GLN A 142 23.51 16.91 26.57
CA GLN A 142 23.04 18.28 26.76
C GLN A 142 22.28 18.72 25.52
N VAL A 143 20.97 18.94 25.68
CA VAL A 143 20.11 19.47 24.62
C VAL A 143 19.85 20.94 24.90
N ASN A 144 20.34 21.80 24.01
CA ASN A 144 20.08 23.23 24.08
C ASN A 144 18.75 23.49 23.38
N SER A 145 17.73 23.89 24.15
CA SER A 145 16.44 24.31 23.63
C SER A 145 16.50 25.75 23.13
N THR A 146 15.65 26.10 22.16
CA THR A 146 15.49 27.47 21.63
C THR A 146 15.08 28.51 22.68
N THR A 147 14.67 28.06 23.86
CA THR A 147 14.29 28.91 25.00
C THR A 147 15.47 29.21 25.96
N ASP A 148 16.72 29.06 25.52
CA ASP A 148 17.95 29.26 26.33
C ASP A 148 18.01 28.43 27.63
N ARG A 149 17.15 27.40 27.73
CA ARG A 149 17.13 26.45 28.84
C ARG A 149 17.96 25.24 28.46
N LYS A 150 19.02 25.01 29.22
CA LYS A 150 19.91 23.87 29.07
C LYS A 150 19.32 22.67 29.80
N ILE A 151 18.88 21.67 29.05
CA ILE A 151 18.38 20.41 29.62
C ILE A 151 19.52 19.38 29.52
N VAL A 152 19.94 18.85 30.67
CA VAL A 152 20.94 17.78 30.74
C VAL A 152 20.19 16.47 31.01
N VAL A 153 20.20 15.56 30.04
CA VAL A 153 19.61 14.22 30.18
C VAL A 153 20.75 13.24 30.51
N ASN A 154 20.73 12.69 31.71
CA ASN A 154 21.68 11.66 32.13
C ASN A 154 21.05 10.28 31.90
N LEU A 155 21.64 9.49 31.01
CA LEU A 155 21.20 8.13 30.70
C LEU A 155 22.20 7.15 31.30
N SER A 156 21.73 6.36 32.27
CA SER A 156 22.46 5.21 32.80
C SER A 156 22.32 4.05 31.81
N LEU A 157 23.45 3.55 31.31
CA LEU A 157 23.45 2.42 30.38
C LEU A 157 22.99 1.11 31.03
N ALA A 158 23.10 1.00 32.37
CA ALA A 158 22.63 -0.16 33.11
C ALA A 158 21.10 -0.28 33.03
N ASP A 159 20.37 0.85 33.06
CA ASP A 159 18.90 0.86 33.03
C ASP A 159 18.35 0.53 31.63
N LEU A 160 19.10 0.84 30.57
CA LEU A 160 18.75 0.52 29.18
C LEU A 160 18.99 -0.95 28.81
N LEU A 161 19.88 -1.63 29.53
CA LEU A 161 20.26 -3.02 29.25
C LEU A 161 19.53 -4.04 30.14
N MET A 162 18.80 -3.59 31.16
CA MET A 162 17.91 -4.48 31.89
C MET A 162 16.75 -4.90 30.98
N PRO A 163 16.51 -6.23 30.78
CA PRO A 163 15.40 -6.71 29.99
C PRO A 163 14.12 -6.17 30.60
N THR A 164 13.42 -5.32 29.84
CA THR A 164 12.24 -4.59 30.26
C THR A 164 11.09 -5.56 30.53
N THR A 165 11.04 -6.16 31.72
CA THR A 165 9.77 -6.56 32.30
C THR A 165 9.05 -5.28 32.63
N VAL A 166 8.03 -4.96 31.85
CA VAL A 166 7.18 -3.79 32.02
C VAL A 166 6.46 -3.89 33.36
N SER A 167 7.12 -3.44 34.42
CA SER A 167 6.49 -2.98 35.65
C SER A 167 6.58 -1.45 35.63
N VAL A 168 5.41 -0.84 35.56
CA VAL A 168 5.22 0.61 35.67
C VAL A 168 5.98 1.12 36.90
N PRO A 169 6.81 2.18 36.82
CA PRO A 169 7.52 2.66 38.00
C PRO A 169 6.52 3.30 38.96
N GLU A 170 6.28 2.64 40.09
CA GLU A 170 5.75 3.28 41.28
C GLU A 170 6.83 4.23 41.81
N SER A 171 6.64 5.53 41.59
CA SER A 171 7.48 6.57 42.16
C SER A 171 7.30 6.59 43.69
N SER A 172 8.20 5.93 44.40
CA SER A 172 8.31 5.99 45.86
C SER A 172 9.01 7.29 46.26
N ILE A 173 8.24 8.19 46.88
CA ILE A 173 8.77 9.36 47.58
C ILE A 173 9.32 8.83 48.91
N GLN A 174 10.65 8.88 49.07
CA GLN A 174 11.29 8.66 50.36
C GLN A 174 11.06 9.88 51.24
N THR A 175 10.21 9.76 52.25
CA THR A 175 10.18 10.68 53.40
C THR A 175 11.25 10.23 54.38
N SER A 176 12.23 11.09 54.62
CA SER A 176 13.27 10.92 55.63
C SER A 176 12.63 10.91 57.03
N ASP A 177 12.77 9.77 57.68
CA ASP A 177 12.46 9.51 59.09
C ASP A 177 13.47 10.23 59.99
N MET A 178 12.97 11.10 60.87
CA MET A 178 13.72 11.81 61.90
C MET A 178 12.84 11.89 63.15
N GLY A 179 13.25 11.16 64.19
CA GLY A 179 13.11 11.58 65.58
C GLY A 179 11.81 11.19 66.28
N ASP A 180 11.89 10.11 67.06
CA ASP A 180 11.02 9.82 68.21
C ASP A 180 11.03 10.99 69.21
N ASP A 181 9.87 11.57 69.47
CA ASP A 181 9.57 12.37 70.67
C ASP A 181 8.21 11.91 71.24
N PRO A 182 8.12 11.39 72.48
CA PRO A 182 6.88 10.91 73.04
C PRO A 182 6.25 11.98 73.94
N GLY A 183 5.06 12.44 73.56
CA GLY A 183 4.15 13.04 74.52
C GLY A 183 3.38 14.23 74.00
N LEU A 184 2.10 14.02 73.69
CA LEU A 184 0.97 14.64 74.36
C LEU A 184 -0.30 14.29 73.58
N GLU A 185 -1.17 13.54 74.24
CA GLU A 185 -2.53 13.27 73.79
C GLU A 185 -3.32 14.58 73.77
N MET A 186 -3.77 14.98 72.58
CA MET A 186 -4.90 15.91 72.44
C MET A 186 -5.92 15.30 71.49
N GLU A 187 -7.03 14.86 72.07
CA GLU A 187 -8.28 14.61 71.41
C GLU A 187 -8.82 15.93 70.81
N GLY A 188 -9.35 15.86 69.58
CA GLY A 188 -10.25 16.88 69.06
C GLY A 188 -9.79 17.62 67.81
N ASN A 189 -9.83 16.95 66.65
CA ASN A 189 -10.54 17.44 65.47
C ASN A 189 -10.27 16.53 64.27
N THR A 190 -11.24 15.66 63.99
CA THR A 190 -11.29 14.87 62.75
C THR A 190 -11.69 15.77 61.58
N LEU A 191 -10.78 16.67 61.18
CA LEU A 191 -10.84 17.28 59.85
C LEU A 191 -10.34 16.23 58.87
N VAL A 192 -11.28 15.55 58.23
CA VAL A 192 -11.08 14.66 57.07
C VAL A 192 -10.62 15.53 55.89
N GLY A 193 -9.40 16.05 55.98
CA GLY A 193 -8.66 16.67 54.88
C GLY A 193 -8.05 15.58 54.02
N GLY A 194 -8.91 14.76 53.41
CA GLY A 194 -8.49 13.83 52.38
C GLY A 194 -7.94 14.64 51.21
N THR A 195 -6.62 14.75 51.13
CA THR A 195 -5.91 15.24 49.95
C THR A 195 -6.29 14.34 48.78
N GLN A 196 -7.32 14.73 48.03
CA GLN A 196 -7.68 14.07 46.79
C GLN A 196 -6.47 14.16 45.89
N LYS A 197 -5.75 13.04 45.74
CA LYS A 197 -4.68 12.92 44.75
C LYS A 197 -5.31 13.32 43.42
N PRO A 198 -4.75 14.32 42.70
CA PRO A 198 -5.30 14.72 41.42
C PRO A 198 -5.35 13.48 40.53
N THR A 199 -6.56 13.05 40.21
CA THR A 199 -6.78 11.91 39.33
C THR A 199 -6.42 12.42 37.94
N TYR A 200 -5.20 12.14 37.49
CA TYR A 200 -4.80 12.54 36.16
C TYR A 200 -5.68 11.81 35.15
N ALA A 201 -6.44 12.57 34.37
CA ALA A 201 -7.23 12.03 33.27
C ALA A 201 -6.29 11.39 32.25
N GLY A 202 -6.53 10.11 31.95
CA GLY A 202 -5.81 9.36 30.93
C GLY A 202 -6.23 9.79 29.52
N PHE A 203 -5.48 9.33 28.52
CA PHE A 203 -5.78 9.63 27.12
C PHE A 203 -7.18 9.17 26.67
N LEU A 204 -7.67 8.05 27.22
CA LEU A 204 -9.00 7.52 26.91
C LEU A 204 -10.14 8.26 27.63
N ASP A 205 -9.82 9.04 28.66
CA ASP A 205 -10.80 9.88 29.36
C ASP A 205 -11.09 11.18 28.58
N LEU A 206 -10.24 11.52 27.61
CA LEU A 206 -10.49 12.62 26.68
C LEU A 206 -11.63 12.25 25.71
N PRO A 207 -12.56 13.17 25.41
CA PRO A 207 -13.58 12.94 24.38
C PRO A 207 -12.94 12.75 23.00
N GLU A 208 -13.63 12.00 22.12
CA GLU A 208 -13.14 11.67 20.76
C GLU A 208 -12.73 12.92 19.96
N GLU A 209 -13.46 14.03 20.16
CA GLU A 209 -13.20 15.32 19.51
C GLU A 209 -11.81 15.87 19.82
N LEU A 210 -11.29 15.64 21.03
CA LEU A 210 -9.93 16.04 21.42
C LEU A 210 -8.89 14.99 21.04
N ARG A 211 -9.26 13.70 21.01
CA ARG A 211 -8.38 12.63 20.53
C ARG A 211 -8.09 12.74 19.03
N ARG A 212 -9.06 13.16 18.22
CA ARG A 212 -8.93 13.25 16.76
C ARG A 212 -7.80 14.19 16.29
N PRO A 213 -7.67 15.44 16.78
CA PRO A 213 -6.51 16.28 16.50
C PRO A 213 -5.18 15.64 16.90
N ILE A 214 -5.14 14.93 18.03
CA ILE A 214 -3.94 14.21 18.48
C ILE A 214 -3.58 13.12 17.47
N TYR A 215 -4.56 12.30 17.07
CA TYR A 215 -4.35 11.29 16.03
C TYR A 215 -3.89 11.89 14.70
N ARG A 216 -4.46 13.02 14.28
CA ARG A 216 -4.00 13.73 13.07
C ARG A 216 -2.54 14.16 13.20
N ASN A 217 -2.15 14.75 14.32
CA ASN A 217 -0.75 15.16 14.53
C ASN A 217 0.22 13.97 14.55
N VAL A 218 -0.22 12.79 14.99
CA VAL A 218 0.61 11.59 15.03
C VAL A 218 0.64 10.86 13.68
N PHE A 219 -0.51 10.74 13.01
CA PHE A 219 -0.67 9.90 11.82
C PHE A 219 -0.61 10.67 10.50
N CYS A 220 -1.12 11.90 10.45
CA CYS A 220 -1.10 12.75 9.26
C CYS A 220 0.24 13.46 9.21
N GLY A 221 1.14 12.92 8.40
CA GLY A 221 2.48 13.47 8.19
C GLY A 221 2.75 13.69 6.70
N PRO A 222 4.04 13.61 6.28
CA PRO A 222 4.33 13.44 4.87
C PRO A 222 3.69 12.13 4.36
N PRO A 223 3.44 12.03 3.06
CA PRO A 223 2.91 10.82 2.45
C PRO A 223 3.75 9.59 2.79
N VAL A 224 3.10 8.44 2.97
CA VAL A 224 3.79 7.16 3.13
C VAL A 224 4.33 6.74 1.77
N ASP A 225 5.65 6.86 1.59
CA ASP A 225 6.34 6.60 0.32
C ASP A 225 7.05 5.23 0.36
N PHE A 226 6.61 4.31 -0.51
CA PHE A 226 7.18 2.98 -0.64
C PHE A 226 8.49 2.94 -1.45
N ASP A 227 8.85 4.02 -2.16
CA ASP A 227 10.13 4.14 -2.87
C ASP A 227 11.27 4.37 -1.87
N VAL A 228 11.14 5.43 -1.06
CA VAL A 228 12.19 5.84 -0.09
C VAL A 228 12.06 5.10 1.25
N ARG A 229 10.90 4.46 1.48
CA ARG A 229 10.54 3.76 2.70
C ARG A 229 10.59 4.61 3.97
N THR A 230 10.16 5.86 3.86
CA THR A 230 10.07 6.75 5.00
C THR A 230 8.73 6.58 5.72
N ASP A 231 8.74 6.86 7.03
CA ASP A 231 7.53 7.07 7.83
C ASP A 231 6.62 5.87 8.10
N PHE A 232 7.06 4.64 7.79
CA PHE A 232 6.33 3.41 8.13
C PHE A 232 6.18 3.14 9.64
N GLY A 233 7.09 3.68 10.45
CA GLY A 233 7.12 3.45 11.90
C GLY A 233 6.15 4.32 12.70
N ARG A 234 5.60 5.40 12.12
CA ARG A 234 4.92 6.46 12.89
C ARG A 234 3.67 5.98 13.64
N SER A 235 2.99 4.96 13.12
CA SER A 235 1.63 4.65 13.55
C SER A 235 1.43 3.25 14.10
N SER A 236 2.35 2.32 13.87
CA SER A 236 2.16 0.92 14.25
C SER A 236 2.21 0.69 15.76
N ALA A 237 3.06 1.41 16.49
CA ALA A 237 3.15 1.30 17.94
C ALA A 237 1.86 1.81 18.62
N LEU A 238 1.36 2.99 18.22
CA LEU A 238 0.16 3.60 18.81
C LEU A 238 -1.09 2.75 18.53
N LEU A 239 -1.25 2.25 17.30
CA LEU A 239 -2.39 1.40 16.93
C LEU A 239 -2.42 0.04 17.62
N ARG A 240 -1.31 -0.39 18.25
CA ARG A 240 -1.24 -1.65 19.01
C ARG A 240 -1.63 -1.50 20.48
N ILE A 241 -1.73 -0.28 21.00
CA ILE A 241 -1.93 -0.04 22.44
C ILE A 241 -3.29 -0.57 22.92
N CYS A 242 -4.39 -0.15 22.27
CA CYS A 242 -5.73 -0.59 22.64
C CYS A 242 -6.71 -0.58 21.46
N LYS A 243 -7.83 -1.30 21.61
CA LYS A 243 -8.84 -1.45 20.56
C LYS A 243 -9.50 -0.12 20.17
N ILE A 244 -9.78 0.75 21.14
CA ILE A 244 -10.39 2.07 20.89
C ILE A 244 -9.47 2.92 20.02
N VAL A 245 -8.20 3.04 20.43
CA VAL A 245 -7.17 3.75 19.65
C VAL A 245 -6.98 3.14 18.26
N HIS A 246 -7.03 1.82 18.16
CA HIS A 246 -6.94 1.14 16.87
C HIS A 246 -8.10 1.53 15.94
N GLU A 247 -9.34 1.49 16.42
CA GLU A 247 -10.54 1.76 15.62
C GLU A 247 -10.68 3.22 15.21
N GLU A 248 -10.37 4.16 16.11
CA GLU A 248 -10.37 5.59 15.84
C GLU A 248 -9.18 5.96 14.94
N GLY A 249 -7.99 5.51 15.32
CA GLY A 249 -6.73 5.86 14.68
C GLY A 249 -6.59 5.32 13.26
N ARG A 250 -7.04 4.09 12.98
CA ARG A 250 -6.96 3.51 11.62
C ARG A 250 -7.76 4.31 10.59
N LYS A 251 -8.89 4.89 10.99
CA LYS A 251 -9.73 5.71 10.09
C LYS A 251 -8.96 6.97 9.65
N ILE A 252 -8.21 7.57 10.57
CA ILE A 252 -7.42 8.77 10.32
C ILE A 252 -6.16 8.40 9.53
N LEU A 253 -5.41 7.39 9.96
CA LEU A 253 -4.19 6.95 9.29
C LEU A 253 -4.44 6.56 7.83
N TYR A 254 -5.44 5.72 7.55
CA TYR A 254 -5.69 5.27 6.17
C TYR A 254 -6.57 6.25 5.39
N GLY A 255 -7.50 6.95 6.05
CA GLY A 255 -8.46 7.82 5.38
C GLY A 255 -7.98 9.24 5.10
N GLU A 256 -7.12 9.79 5.95
CA GLU A 256 -6.64 11.17 5.81
C GLU A 256 -5.18 11.24 5.35
N ASN A 257 -4.41 10.15 5.44
CA ASN A 257 -3.04 10.13 4.90
C ASN A 257 -3.02 9.71 3.42
N SER A 258 -1.93 10.04 2.73
CA SER A 258 -1.69 9.65 1.35
C SER A 258 -0.62 8.55 1.25
N PHE A 259 -0.85 7.61 0.33
CA PHE A 259 0.05 6.48 0.08
C PHE A 259 0.63 6.61 -1.32
N HIS A 260 1.95 6.49 -1.44
CA HIS A 260 2.66 6.48 -2.71
C HIS A 260 3.30 5.12 -2.94
N PHE A 261 2.79 4.41 -3.93
CA PHE A 261 3.25 3.10 -4.33
C PHE A 261 4.18 3.23 -5.52
N ALA A 262 5.43 2.87 -5.32
CA ALA A 262 6.45 2.83 -6.35
C ALA A 262 7.10 1.45 -6.38
N ARG A 263 7.73 1.12 -7.52
CA ARG A 263 8.52 -0.11 -7.64
C ARG A 263 9.78 0.01 -6.78
N SER A 264 9.97 -0.91 -5.85
CA SER A 264 11.22 -0.99 -5.07
C SER A 264 12.33 -1.59 -5.93
N GLU A 265 13.33 -0.78 -6.25
CA GLU A 265 14.54 -1.20 -7.00
C GLU A 265 15.55 -1.96 -6.11
N GLU A 266 15.28 -2.05 -4.79
CA GLU A 266 16.12 -2.84 -3.89
C GLU A 266 16.12 -4.33 -4.25
N MET A 267 17.29 -4.95 -4.09
CA MET A 267 17.49 -6.37 -4.28
C MET A 267 17.39 -7.08 -2.92
N ARG A 268 16.56 -8.13 -2.86
CA ARG A 268 16.42 -9.01 -1.69
C ARG A 268 16.67 -10.44 -2.13
N GLY A 269 17.46 -11.16 -1.34
CA GLY A 269 17.76 -12.56 -1.56
C GLY A 269 18.40 -13.14 -0.31
N LYS A 270 18.48 -14.46 -0.25
CA LYS A 270 19.16 -15.14 0.84
C LYS A 270 20.66 -15.02 0.66
N TYR A 271 21.43 -15.06 1.75
CA TYR A 271 22.89 -14.87 1.66
C TYR A 271 23.59 -15.98 0.86
N TRP A 272 22.92 -17.12 0.64
CA TRP A 272 23.41 -18.26 -0.15
C TRP A 272 22.87 -18.30 -1.58
N GLU A 273 21.97 -17.39 -1.96
CA GLU A 273 21.50 -17.28 -3.35
C GLU A 273 22.55 -16.57 -4.19
N GLN A 274 22.88 -17.16 -5.34
CA GLN A 274 23.84 -16.57 -6.28
C GLN A 274 23.31 -15.27 -6.90
N HIS A 275 21.99 -15.16 -7.07
CA HIS A 275 21.32 -14.04 -7.69
C HIS A 275 20.23 -13.51 -6.78
N TRP A 276 20.47 -12.33 -6.19
CA TRP A 276 19.40 -11.60 -5.50
C TRP A 276 18.42 -11.04 -6.52
N LYS A 277 17.14 -11.02 -6.15
CA LYS A 277 16.06 -10.56 -7.03
C LYS A 277 15.56 -9.20 -6.59
N GLU A 278 15.08 -8.41 -7.54
CA GLU A 278 14.42 -7.14 -7.24
C GLU A 278 13.13 -7.39 -6.45
N VAL A 279 12.89 -6.61 -5.39
CA VAL A 279 11.66 -6.69 -4.59
C VAL A 279 10.43 -6.29 -5.41
N GLY A 280 10.57 -5.27 -6.27
CA GLY A 280 9.52 -4.79 -7.14
C GLY A 280 8.31 -4.28 -6.35
N TYR A 281 7.13 -4.87 -6.57
CA TYR A 281 5.89 -4.52 -5.88
C TYR A 281 5.51 -5.47 -4.73
N LYS A 282 6.36 -6.46 -4.40
CA LYS A 282 6.05 -7.47 -3.38
C LYS A 282 5.74 -6.87 -2.00
N ASP A 283 6.50 -5.87 -1.56
CA ASP A 283 6.30 -5.21 -0.26
C ASP A 283 4.96 -4.46 -0.19
N ILE A 284 4.51 -3.85 -1.29
CA ILE A 284 3.20 -3.18 -1.36
C ILE A 284 2.07 -4.20 -1.25
N ARG A 285 2.16 -5.33 -1.97
CA ARG A 285 1.18 -6.41 -1.86
C ARG A 285 1.13 -6.96 -0.45
N ARG A 286 2.30 -7.26 0.15
CA ARG A 286 2.40 -7.75 1.53
C ARG A 286 1.79 -6.75 2.51
N PHE A 287 2.05 -5.46 2.35
CA PHE A 287 1.43 -4.42 3.16
C PHE A 287 -0.09 -4.45 3.07
N LEU A 288 -0.66 -4.43 1.86
CA LEU A 288 -2.12 -4.43 1.66
C LEU A 288 -2.78 -5.68 2.25
N GLN A 289 -2.18 -6.86 2.06
CA GLN A 289 -2.70 -8.09 2.65
C GLN A 289 -2.58 -8.09 4.18
N THR A 290 -1.50 -7.53 4.73
CA THR A 290 -1.28 -7.46 6.19
C THR A 290 -2.26 -6.51 6.87
N ILE A 291 -2.54 -5.35 6.28
CA ILE A 291 -3.53 -4.42 6.87
C ILE A 291 -4.96 -4.95 6.71
N GLY A 292 -5.22 -5.76 5.69
CA GLY A 292 -6.51 -6.40 5.45
C GLY A 292 -7.57 -5.48 4.83
N PRO A 293 -8.68 -6.07 4.36
CA PRO A 293 -9.69 -5.37 3.53
C PRO A 293 -10.39 -4.21 4.26
N ALA A 294 -10.64 -4.36 5.57
CA ALA A 294 -11.26 -3.31 6.38
C ALA A 294 -10.43 -2.02 6.39
N ASN A 295 -9.11 -2.13 6.45
CA ASN A 295 -8.22 -0.97 6.44
C ASN A 295 -8.02 -0.41 5.03
N ILE A 296 -7.98 -1.27 4.01
CA ILE A 296 -7.95 -0.85 2.60
C ILE A 296 -9.18 0.01 2.28
N SER A 297 -10.36 -0.34 2.78
CA SER A 297 -11.59 0.44 2.53
C SER A 297 -11.56 1.89 3.03
N ASN A 298 -10.72 2.14 4.03
CA ASN A 298 -10.51 3.48 4.55
C ASN A 298 -9.59 4.31 3.63
N MET A 299 -8.75 3.70 2.79
CA MET A 299 -7.83 4.41 1.91
C MET A 299 -8.57 5.35 0.94
N LYS A 300 -8.23 6.64 0.98
CA LYS A 300 -8.83 7.66 0.08
C LYS A 300 -7.85 8.27 -0.91
N PHE A 301 -6.57 8.33 -0.55
CA PHE A 301 -5.57 9.06 -1.31
C PHE A 301 -4.42 8.12 -1.67
N VAL A 302 -4.39 7.69 -2.93
CA VAL A 302 -3.39 6.75 -3.42
C VAL A 302 -2.72 7.33 -4.65
N SER A 303 -1.42 7.12 -4.73
CA SER A 303 -0.64 7.44 -5.92
C SER A 303 0.27 6.29 -6.33
N PHE A 304 0.49 6.15 -7.64
CA PHE A 304 1.35 5.14 -8.22
C PHE A 304 2.44 5.78 -9.09
N SER A 305 3.65 5.29 -8.94
CA SER A 305 4.76 5.47 -9.88
C SER A 305 5.07 4.11 -10.50
N LEU A 306 4.61 3.91 -11.73
CA LEU A 306 4.76 2.65 -12.45
C LEU A 306 6.03 2.69 -13.31
N SER A 307 7.01 1.86 -13.00
CA SER A 307 8.30 1.83 -13.72
C SER A 307 8.70 0.41 -14.10
N ASP A 308 9.51 0.29 -15.15
CA ASP A 308 10.11 -0.99 -15.56
C ASP A 308 11.39 -1.32 -14.77
N GLY A 309 11.67 -0.59 -13.68
CA GLY A 309 12.94 -0.66 -12.96
C GLY A 309 14.14 -0.18 -13.79
N THR A 310 15.33 -0.24 -13.19
CA THR A 310 16.58 0.17 -13.85
C THR A 310 17.17 -0.96 -14.70
N GLU A 311 17.81 -0.57 -15.80
CA GLU A 311 18.44 -1.50 -16.76
C GLU A 311 19.61 -2.28 -16.14
N LYS A 312 20.31 -1.64 -15.19
CA LYS A 312 21.45 -2.24 -14.47
C LYS A 312 21.12 -3.54 -13.76
N HIS A 313 19.93 -3.64 -13.17
CA HIS A 313 19.52 -4.82 -12.42
C HIS A 313 19.01 -5.94 -13.31
N ASN A 314 18.83 -5.66 -14.61
CA ASN A 314 18.09 -6.52 -15.53
C ASN A 314 18.70 -6.53 -16.93
N PRO A 315 19.98 -6.93 -17.06
CA PRO A 315 20.58 -7.11 -18.37
C PRO A 315 19.85 -8.22 -19.12
N GLY A 316 19.35 -7.92 -20.33
CA GLY A 316 18.77 -8.92 -21.23
C GLY A 316 17.25 -9.12 -21.15
N VAL A 317 16.52 -8.32 -20.34
CA VAL A 317 15.06 -8.25 -20.53
C VAL A 317 14.78 -7.32 -21.71
N ASP A 318 14.16 -7.90 -22.75
CA ASP A 318 13.80 -7.15 -23.95
C ASP A 318 12.85 -6.02 -23.63
N LEU A 319 12.91 -4.95 -24.41
CA LEU A 319 12.01 -3.80 -24.31
C LEU A 319 10.52 -4.20 -24.41
N GLU A 320 10.25 -5.33 -25.05
CA GLU A 320 8.91 -5.89 -25.24
C GLU A 320 8.34 -6.49 -23.94
N ASP A 321 9.21 -7.00 -23.06
CA ASP A 321 8.87 -7.54 -21.75
C ASP A 321 8.70 -6.42 -20.70
N ARG A 322 7.76 -5.52 -21.00
CA ARG A 322 7.36 -4.40 -20.11
C ARG A 322 6.98 -4.94 -18.74
N ARG A 323 7.83 -4.67 -17.75
CA ARG A 323 7.78 -5.32 -16.45
C ARG A 323 6.53 -4.96 -15.69
N PHE A 324 6.20 -3.67 -15.54
CA PHE A 324 5.01 -3.31 -14.76
C PHE A 324 3.71 -3.69 -15.49
N VAL A 325 3.72 -3.72 -16.83
CA VAL A 325 2.55 -4.13 -17.63
C VAL A 325 2.25 -5.61 -17.40
N ASN A 326 3.30 -6.45 -17.34
CA ASN A 326 3.17 -7.89 -17.18
C ASN A 326 3.35 -8.36 -15.72
N ASP A 327 3.43 -7.45 -14.73
CA ASP A 327 3.69 -7.82 -13.34
C ASP A 327 2.42 -8.36 -12.66
N PRO A 328 2.33 -9.67 -12.36
CA PRO A 328 1.16 -10.25 -11.70
C PRO A 328 0.94 -9.73 -10.27
N THR A 329 2.01 -9.36 -9.57
CA THR A 329 1.92 -8.80 -8.22
C THR A 329 1.25 -7.43 -8.27
N LEU A 330 1.63 -6.60 -9.25
CA LEU A 330 1.01 -5.30 -9.46
C LEU A 330 -0.47 -5.42 -9.87
N HIS A 331 -0.80 -6.35 -10.77
CA HIS A 331 -2.20 -6.60 -11.15
C HIS A 331 -3.04 -6.95 -9.92
N HIS A 332 -2.53 -7.83 -9.06
CA HIS A 332 -3.22 -8.22 -7.84
C HIS A 332 -3.37 -7.07 -6.84
N ILE A 333 -2.38 -6.18 -6.72
CA ILE A 333 -2.50 -4.95 -5.92
C ILE A 333 -3.67 -4.10 -6.40
N PHE A 334 -3.83 -3.92 -7.72
CA PHE A 334 -4.97 -3.17 -8.26
C PHE A 334 -6.31 -3.83 -7.93
N ARG A 335 -6.39 -5.16 -8.04
CA ARG A 335 -7.61 -5.90 -7.66
C ARG A 335 -7.92 -5.77 -6.18
N LEU A 336 -6.90 -5.87 -5.30
CA LEU A 336 -7.07 -5.70 -3.86
C LEU A 336 -7.62 -4.31 -3.51
N ILE A 337 -7.09 -3.26 -4.15
CA ILE A 337 -7.58 -1.89 -3.91
C ILE A 337 -8.98 -1.73 -4.51
N GLY A 338 -9.20 -2.15 -5.76
CA GLY A 338 -10.48 -2.01 -6.45
C GLY A 338 -11.63 -2.78 -5.80
N ALA A 339 -11.36 -3.95 -5.22
CA ALA A 339 -12.37 -4.74 -4.51
C ALA A 339 -12.78 -4.13 -3.16
N ASN A 340 -11.89 -3.38 -2.51
CA ASN A 340 -12.08 -2.97 -1.11
C ASN A 340 -12.23 -1.46 -0.91
N ALA A 341 -11.75 -0.62 -1.84
CA ALA A 341 -11.68 0.82 -1.67
C ALA A 341 -12.28 1.61 -2.83
N ASN A 342 -12.95 2.71 -2.48
CA ASN A 342 -13.35 3.78 -3.38
C ASN A 342 -12.48 5.01 -3.11
N LEU A 343 -11.55 5.29 -4.01
CA LEU A 343 -10.53 6.31 -3.82
C LEU A 343 -11.11 7.71 -4.07
N HIS A 344 -10.78 8.67 -3.22
CA HIS A 344 -11.12 10.07 -3.47
C HIS A 344 -10.25 10.64 -4.58
N LYS A 345 -8.95 10.41 -4.50
CA LYS A 345 -7.97 10.87 -5.48
C LYS A 345 -7.02 9.73 -5.80
N LEU A 346 -6.98 9.33 -7.05
CA LEU A 346 -6.00 8.39 -7.59
C LEU A 346 -5.06 9.15 -8.51
N ALA A 347 -3.77 8.99 -8.29
CA ALA A 347 -2.75 9.78 -8.93
C ALA A 347 -1.68 8.87 -9.54
N VAL A 348 -1.52 8.85 -10.86
CA VAL A 348 -0.69 7.83 -11.52
C VAL A 348 0.32 8.45 -12.48
N GLN A 349 1.50 7.85 -12.51
CA GLN A 349 2.54 8.11 -13.49
C GLN A 349 2.95 6.79 -14.14
N PHE A 350 2.99 6.76 -15.47
CA PHE A 350 3.52 5.63 -16.25
C PHE A 350 4.95 5.96 -16.68
N ALA A 351 5.91 5.67 -15.82
CA ALA A 351 7.34 5.91 -16.00
C ALA A 351 8.06 4.68 -16.60
N GLY A 352 7.43 4.02 -17.56
CA GLY A 352 7.99 2.89 -18.30
C GLY A 352 9.02 3.29 -19.36
N ARG A 353 9.68 2.29 -19.96
CA ARG A 353 10.54 2.47 -21.14
C ARG A 353 9.73 2.67 -22.42
N SER A 354 8.59 1.98 -22.51
CA SER A 354 7.68 2.03 -23.64
C SER A 354 6.32 2.60 -23.22
N GLN A 355 5.53 2.99 -24.23
CA GLN A 355 4.21 3.55 -24.05
C GLN A 355 3.21 2.46 -23.65
N VAL A 356 2.31 2.77 -22.72
CA VAL A 356 1.14 1.95 -22.41
C VAL A 356 0.13 2.11 -23.54
N LEU A 357 -0.26 0.99 -24.12
CA LEU A 357 -1.15 0.92 -25.29
C LEU A 357 -2.48 0.28 -24.90
N GLY A 358 -3.51 0.50 -25.72
CA GLY A 358 -4.80 -0.15 -25.54
C GLY A 358 -4.74 -1.68 -25.67
N SER A 359 -3.69 -2.21 -26.31
CA SER A 359 -3.41 -3.65 -26.43
C SER A 359 -3.07 -4.33 -25.09
N ASP A 360 -2.75 -3.56 -24.06
CA ASP A 360 -2.27 -4.06 -22.75
C ASP A 360 -3.43 -4.52 -21.88
N PHE A 361 -4.29 -5.36 -22.44
CA PHE A 361 -5.63 -5.62 -21.95
C PHE A 361 -5.65 -6.10 -20.50
N HIS A 362 -4.78 -7.04 -20.11
CA HIS A 362 -4.74 -7.56 -18.74
C HIS A 362 -4.38 -6.49 -17.71
N PHE A 363 -3.38 -5.67 -18.03
CA PHE A 363 -2.95 -4.55 -17.21
C PHE A 363 -4.08 -3.52 -17.08
N MET A 364 -4.65 -3.10 -18.22
CA MET A 364 -5.71 -2.11 -18.27
C MET A 364 -6.96 -2.57 -17.51
N ARG A 365 -7.30 -3.86 -17.64
CA ARG A 365 -8.42 -4.47 -16.93
C ARG A 365 -8.20 -4.45 -15.43
N ALA A 366 -7.06 -4.97 -14.96
CA ALA A 366 -6.73 -4.99 -13.55
C ALA A 366 -6.67 -3.57 -12.97
N PHE A 367 -6.08 -2.63 -13.70
CA PHE A 367 -5.98 -1.23 -13.28
C PHE A 367 -7.36 -0.55 -13.21
N ALA A 368 -8.24 -0.79 -14.17
CA ALA A 368 -9.58 -0.21 -14.21
C ALA A 368 -10.57 -0.78 -13.17
N GLU A 369 -10.22 -1.87 -12.48
CA GLU A 369 -10.96 -2.35 -11.30
C GLU A 369 -10.92 -1.32 -10.17
N MET A 370 -9.86 -0.52 -10.07
CA MET A 370 -9.81 0.59 -9.13
C MET A 370 -10.76 1.70 -9.54
N LYS A 371 -11.63 2.12 -8.63
CA LYS A 371 -12.55 3.24 -8.84
C LYS A 371 -12.14 4.45 -8.03
N CYS A 372 -12.25 5.63 -8.65
CA CYS A 372 -11.89 6.87 -8.01
C CYS A 372 -12.80 8.03 -8.41
N ASN A 373 -12.81 9.09 -7.60
CA ASN A 373 -13.57 10.30 -7.93
C ASN A 373 -12.76 11.27 -8.78
N LYS A 374 -11.44 11.33 -8.52
CA LYS A 374 -10.51 12.17 -9.26
C LYS A 374 -9.31 11.36 -9.68
N LEU A 375 -9.19 11.10 -10.98
CA LEU A 375 -8.01 10.55 -11.60
C LEU A 375 -7.07 11.69 -12.02
N VAL A 376 -5.85 11.68 -11.52
CA VAL A 376 -4.80 12.64 -11.88
C VAL A 376 -3.65 11.87 -12.51
N ILE A 377 -3.24 12.28 -13.70
CA ILE A 377 -2.15 11.64 -14.41
C ILE A 377 -1.08 12.70 -14.68
N PHE A 378 0.09 12.54 -14.09
CA PHE A 378 1.17 13.54 -14.17
C PHE A 378 1.97 13.35 -15.44
N SER A 379 2.44 14.45 -16.04
CA SER A 379 3.33 14.40 -17.20
C SER A 379 4.77 14.05 -16.81
N THR A 380 5.24 14.56 -15.67
CA THR A 380 6.62 14.40 -15.21
C THR A 380 6.65 14.31 -13.69
N PHE A 381 7.39 13.35 -13.15
CA PHE A 381 7.64 13.22 -11.73
C PHE A 381 9.00 12.53 -11.52
N ARG A 382 9.82 13.06 -10.60
CA ARG A 382 11.21 12.62 -10.37
C ARG A 382 12.06 12.50 -11.65
N GLY A 383 11.88 13.45 -12.57
CA GLY A 383 12.61 13.47 -13.85
C GLY A 383 12.19 12.41 -14.87
N ARG A 384 11.21 11.56 -14.55
CA ARG A 384 10.66 10.56 -15.47
C ARG A 384 9.44 11.13 -16.19
N TYR A 385 9.33 10.90 -17.49
CA TYR A 385 8.19 11.32 -18.30
C TYR A 385 7.12 10.25 -18.34
N ASN A 386 5.86 10.68 -18.44
CA ASN A 386 4.71 9.81 -18.56
C ASN A 386 4.62 9.22 -19.98
N ARG A 387 4.48 7.90 -20.05
CA ARG A 387 4.44 7.10 -21.28
C ARG A 387 3.05 6.50 -21.47
N MET A 388 2.02 7.32 -21.49
CA MET A 388 0.65 6.87 -21.73
C MET A 388 0.07 7.62 -22.93
N SER A 389 -0.63 6.93 -23.83
CA SER A 389 -1.33 7.60 -24.94
C SER A 389 -2.53 8.40 -24.46
N TYR A 390 -2.89 9.43 -25.24
CA TYR A 390 -4.08 10.24 -24.97
C TYR A 390 -5.37 9.40 -25.07
N ASP A 391 -5.47 8.50 -26.06
CA ASP A 391 -6.66 7.65 -26.20
C ASP A 391 -6.86 6.74 -24.98
N VAL A 392 -5.77 6.17 -24.46
CA VAL A 392 -5.79 5.33 -23.27
C VAL A 392 -6.18 6.16 -22.03
N LYS A 393 -5.71 7.40 -21.94
CA LYS A 393 -6.07 8.34 -20.86
C LYS A 393 -7.58 8.51 -20.76
N ASP A 394 -8.24 8.79 -21.87
CA ASP A 394 -9.65 9.12 -21.91
C ASP A 394 -10.52 7.88 -21.67
N LYS A 395 -10.10 6.73 -22.21
CA LYS A 395 -10.70 5.42 -21.91
C LYS A 395 -10.59 5.09 -20.42
N LEU A 396 -9.44 5.31 -19.79
CA LEU A 396 -9.26 5.12 -18.34
C LEU A 396 -10.10 6.07 -17.50
N LYS A 397 -10.12 7.36 -17.86
CA LYS A 397 -10.93 8.36 -17.16
C LYS A 397 -12.41 7.96 -17.19
N SER A 398 -12.90 7.51 -18.35
CA SER A 398 -14.28 7.04 -18.51
C SER A 398 -14.58 5.76 -17.70
N ALA A 399 -13.64 4.82 -17.63
CA ALA A 399 -13.84 3.55 -16.94
C ALA A 399 -13.68 3.62 -15.42
N MET A 400 -12.80 4.49 -14.91
CA MET A 400 -12.41 4.54 -13.49
C MET A 400 -13.08 5.66 -12.69
N VAL A 401 -13.43 6.77 -13.35
CA VAL A 401 -14.00 7.92 -12.66
C VAL A 401 -15.49 7.68 -12.41
N MET A 402 -15.85 7.55 -11.14
CA MET A 402 -17.25 7.46 -10.74
C MET A 402 -17.82 8.87 -10.61
N LYS A 403 -18.93 9.14 -11.31
CA LYS A 403 -19.71 10.36 -11.10
C LYS A 403 -20.33 10.29 -9.70
N PHE A 404 -20.20 11.36 -8.93
CA PHE A 404 -20.92 11.44 -7.67
C PHE A 404 -22.41 11.63 -7.96
N GLU A 405 -23.26 10.78 -7.40
CA GLU A 405 -24.73 11.00 -7.45
C GLU A 405 -25.14 12.32 -6.76
N ASN A 406 -24.25 12.88 -5.92
CA ASN A 406 -24.45 14.14 -5.19
C ASN A 406 -23.54 15.28 -5.69
N GLU A 407 -23.18 15.30 -6.98
CA GLU A 407 -22.28 16.33 -7.53
C GLU A 407 -22.84 17.76 -7.36
N GLU A 408 -24.16 17.96 -7.47
CA GLU A 408 -24.82 19.24 -7.22
C GLU A 408 -24.65 19.72 -5.78
N GLN A 409 -24.77 18.83 -4.79
CA GLN A 409 -24.59 19.20 -3.38
C GLN A 409 -23.12 19.49 -3.06
N LEU A 410 -22.21 18.73 -3.69
CA LEU A 410 -20.77 18.89 -3.51
C LEU A 410 -20.27 20.20 -4.09
N ASP A 411 -20.74 20.67 -5.24
CA ASP A 411 -20.26 21.95 -5.82
C ASP A 411 -20.71 23.16 -4.99
N SER A 412 -21.92 23.12 -4.43
CA SER A 412 -22.35 24.13 -3.44
C SER A 412 -21.50 24.08 -2.16
N LYS A 413 -21.19 22.88 -1.64
CA LYS A 413 -20.29 22.72 -0.48
C LYS A 413 -18.83 23.06 -0.79
N LYS A 414 -18.37 22.84 -2.01
CA LYS A 414 -16.99 23.07 -2.46
C LYS A 414 -16.73 24.54 -2.62
N LYS A 415 -17.68 25.33 -3.12
CA LYS A 415 -17.63 26.81 -3.09
C LYS A 415 -17.60 27.36 -1.65
N ALA A 416 -18.32 26.73 -0.72
CA ALA A 416 -18.28 27.09 0.70
C ALA A 416 -16.97 26.67 1.38
N MET A 417 -16.46 25.46 1.10
CA MET A 417 -15.21 24.92 1.65
C MET A 417 -13.97 25.56 1.02
N ASP A 418 -13.99 25.99 -0.24
CA ASP A 418 -12.89 26.70 -0.88
C ASP A 418 -12.59 28.03 -0.15
N LYS A 419 -13.57 28.63 0.54
CA LYS A 419 -13.35 29.78 1.44
C LYS A 419 -12.70 29.42 2.79
N VAL A 420 -12.75 28.16 3.22
CA VAL A 420 -12.16 27.67 4.50
C VAL A 420 -10.83 26.92 4.25
N LYS A 421 -10.45 26.70 2.99
CA LYS A 421 -9.40 25.77 2.50
C LYS A 421 -7.95 26.23 2.66
N GLY A 422 -7.62 26.79 3.82
CA GLY A 422 -6.22 26.93 4.23
C GLY A 422 -5.63 25.64 4.82
N MET A 423 -6.43 24.80 5.49
CA MET A 423 -5.84 23.93 6.54
C MET A 423 -5.77 22.43 6.24
N ASP A 424 -6.70 21.81 5.50
CA ASP A 424 -6.75 20.33 5.40
C ASP A 424 -6.69 19.81 3.95
N LYS A 425 -5.75 20.31 3.14
CA LYS A 425 -5.43 19.61 1.87
C LYS A 425 -4.43 18.51 2.19
N VAL A 426 -4.88 17.25 2.08
CA VAL A 426 -3.98 16.08 2.18
C VAL A 426 -2.90 16.24 1.13
N LYS A 427 -1.67 16.45 1.60
CA LYS A 427 -0.50 16.61 0.75
C LYS A 427 -0.23 15.28 0.04
N MET A 428 -0.13 15.31 -1.27
CA MET A 428 0.30 14.14 -2.06
C MET A 428 1.75 14.30 -2.48
N VAL A 429 2.49 13.20 -2.66
CA VAL A 429 3.94 13.23 -2.99
C VAL A 429 4.27 14.11 -4.20
N TYR A 430 3.39 14.13 -5.20
CA TYR A 430 3.62 14.87 -6.45
C TYR A 430 3.25 16.36 -6.38
N GLU A 431 2.59 16.83 -5.31
CA GLU A 431 2.14 18.23 -5.26
C GLU A 431 3.29 19.22 -5.08
N ASP A 432 4.44 18.76 -4.60
CA ASP A 432 5.66 19.58 -4.51
C ASP A 432 6.38 19.72 -5.85
N VAL A 433 5.97 18.97 -6.88
CA VAL A 433 6.59 19.05 -8.22
C VAL A 433 5.94 20.19 -9.00
N THR A 434 6.69 21.27 -9.18
CA THR A 434 6.25 22.59 -9.68
C THR A 434 5.69 22.58 -11.11
N TYR A 435 5.75 21.46 -11.83
CA TYR A 435 5.28 21.30 -13.20
C TYR A 435 4.13 20.30 -13.30
N VAL A 436 3.06 20.51 -12.51
CA VAL A 436 1.81 19.78 -12.76
C VAL A 436 1.07 20.49 -13.88
N SER A 437 1.14 19.94 -15.09
CA SER A 437 0.15 20.22 -16.13
C SER A 437 -1.20 19.68 -15.66
N ILE A 438 -1.88 20.45 -14.79
CA ILE A 438 -3.28 20.19 -14.50
C ILE A 438 -4.02 20.58 -15.77
N ILE A 439 -4.21 19.61 -16.67
CA ILE A 439 -5.19 19.75 -17.75
C ILE A 439 -6.54 19.81 -17.04
N ARG A 440 -6.97 21.04 -16.76
CA ARG A 440 -8.35 21.36 -16.45
C ARG A 440 -9.04 21.40 -17.81
N ASP A 441 -10.03 20.53 -17.99
CA ASP A 441 -10.96 20.62 -19.11
C ASP A 441 -11.64 22.00 -19.09
#